data_AF-A0A0E3STC1-F1
#
_entry.id   AF-A0A0E3STC1-F1
#
_cell.length_a   1.000
_cell.length_b   1.000
_cell.length_c   1.000
_cell.angle_alpha   90.00
_cell.angle_beta   90.00
_cell.angle_gamma   90.00
#
_symmetry.space_group_name_H-M   'P 1'
#
loop_
_entity.id
_entity.type
_entity.pdbx_description
1 polymer ?
#
loop_
_entity_poly.entity_id
_entity_poly.type
_entity_poly.pdbx_seq_one_letter_code
_entity_poly.pdbx_strand_id
1 'polypeptide(L)' 'METLKPSAFGLSLAVITAIVMLLLGILGNLGIYTGAVEMMQQWHIFFSPSIGGIVAGMAEAAIISFVFGYAFAFLYNKLL' A
#
# COMPACT_ATOMS: atom_id res chain seq x y z
N MET A 1 -27.83 -8.37 1.18
CA MET A 1 -26.57 -7.82 0.66
C MET A 1 -25.46 -8.79 1.06
N GLU A 2 -24.55 -9.14 0.15
CA GLU A 2 -23.39 -9.96 0.54
C GLU A 2 -22.44 -9.13 1.40
N THR A 3 -22.04 -9.66 2.56
CA THR A 3 -21.10 -9.01 3.48
C THR A 3 -19.67 -9.18 2.99
N LEU A 4 -18.84 -8.14 3.12
CA LEU A 4 -17.41 -8.23 2.83
C LEU A 4 -16.73 -9.15 3.86
N LYS A 5 -15.72 -9.92 3.43
CA LYS A 5 -14.80 -10.61 4.33
C LYS A 5 -13.65 -9.65 4.69
N PRO A 6 -13.57 -9.08 5.91
CA PRO A 6 -12.64 -7.99 6.19
C PRO A 6 -11.18 -8.36 6.04
N SER A 7 -10.81 -9.59 6.44
CA SER A 7 -9.46 -10.12 6.27
C SER A 7 -9.06 -10.26 4.80
N ALA A 8 -9.96 -10.81 3.96
CA ALA A 8 -9.69 -10.96 2.53
C ALA A 8 -9.55 -9.58 1.85
N PHE A 9 -10.43 -8.64 2.18
CA PHE A 9 -10.37 -7.27 1.64
C PHE A 9 -9.09 -6.55 2.05
N GLY A 10 -8.74 -6.57 3.34
CA GLY A 10 -7.47 -6.00 3.83
C GLY A 10 -6.25 -6.65 3.16
N LEU A 11 -6.24 -7.96 3.00
CA LEU A 11 -5.12 -8.68 2.40
C LEU A 11 -4.97 -8.36 0.90
N SER A 12 -6.07 -8.24 0.17
CA SER A 12 -6.05 -7.79 -1.23
C SER A 12 -5.44 -6.38 -1.36
N LEU A 13 -5.82 -5.44 -0.50
CA LEU A 13 -5.23 -4.10 -0.50
C LEU A 13 -3.75 -4.12 -0.11
N ALA A 14 -3.37 -4.93 0.87
CA ALA A 14 -1.97 -5.09 1.26
C ALA A 14 -1.09 -5.56 0.10
N VAL A 15 -1.56 -6.56 -0.66
CA VAL A 15 -0.83 -7.09 -1.82
C VAL A 15 -0.74 -6.05 -2.95
N ILE A 16 -1.86 -5.40 -3.28
CA ILE A 16 -1.88 -4.40 -4.36
C ILE A 16 -0.93 -3.24 -4.04
N THR A 17 -0.98 -2.71 -2.82
CA THR A 17 -0.12 -1.59 -2.42
C THR A 17 1.35 -1.96 -2.37
N ALA A 18 1.71 -3.16 -1.91
CA ALA A 18 3.08 -3.66 -1.99
C ALA A 18 3.59 -3.74 -3.45
N ILE A 19 2.75 -4.22 -4.37
CA ILE A 19 3.11 -4.26 -5.80
C ILE A 19 3.32 -2.84 -6.36
N VAL A 20 2.45 -1.89 -5.99
CA VAL A 20 2.59 -0.48 -6.41
C VAL A 20 3.89 0.13 -5.87
N MET A 21 4.25 -0.14 -4.62
CA MET A 21 5.52 0.33 -4.05
C MET A 21 6.73 -0.21 -4.80
N LEU A 22 6.71 -1.49 -5.17
CA LEU A 22 7.76 -2.08 -5.99
C LEU A 22 7.85 -1.39 -7.36
N LEU A 23 6.72 -1.21 -8.04
CA LEU A 23 6.69 -0.56 -9.36
C LEU A 23 7.18 0.89 -9.29
N LEU A 24 6.73 1.68 -8.31
CA LEU A 24 7.19 3.06 -8.13
C LEU A 24 8.68 3.13 -7.79
N GLY A 25 9.19 2.19 -6.98
CA GLY A 25 10.62 2.08 -6.72
C GLY A 25 11.46 1.82 -7.98
N ILE A 26 10.99 0.92 -8.85
CA ILE A 26 11.65 0.62 -10.13
C ILE A 26 11.58 1.83 -11.07
N LEU A 27 10.38 2.41 -11.26
CA LEU A 27 10.17 3.56 -12.14
C LEU A 27 10.94 4.80 -11.66
N GLY A 28 11.00 5.02 -10.35
CA GLY A 28 11.80 6.09 -9.74
C GLY A 28 13.28 5.97 -10.03
N ASN A 29 13.84 4.75 -9.96
CA ASN A 29 15.24 4.50 -10.35
C ASN A 29 15.51 4.73 -11.84
N LEU A 30 14.48 4.67 -12.69
CA LEU A 30 14.56 5.00 -14.11
C LEU A 30 14.31 6.48 -14.41
N GLY A 31 14.05 7.31 -13.39
CA GLY A 31 13.71 8.72 -13.56
C GLY A 31 12.29 8.97 -14.11
N ILE A 32 11.41 7.97 -14.04
CA ILE A 32 10.03 8.04 -14.53
C ILE A 32 9.08 8.21 -13.33
N TYR A 33 8.03 9.03 -13.49
CA TYR A 33 7.03 9.30 -12.43
C TYR A 33 7.64 9.81 -11.12
N THR A 34 8.70 10.62 -11.20
CA THR A 34 9.43 11.15 -10.03
C THR A 34 8.54 11.87 -9.04
N GLY A 35 7.54 12.63 -9.50
CA GLY A 35 6.56 13.28 -8.60
C GLY A 35 5.76 12.29 -7.75
N ALA A 36 5.38 11.13 -8.30
CA ALA A 36 4.69 10.09 -7.51
C ALA A 36 5.64 9.44 -6.50
N VAL A 37 6.91 9.25 -6.87
CA VAL A 37 7.94 8.71 -5.99
C VAL A 37 8.21 9.67 -4.83
N GLU A 38 8.34 10.97 -5.10
CA GLU A 38 8.50 12.01 -4.07
C GLU A 38 7.32 12.01 -3.09
N MET A 39 6.08 11.91 -3.59
CA MET A 39 4.90 11.79 -2.73
C MET A 39 4.96 10.53 -1.86
N MET A 40 5.35 9.38 -2.41
CA MET A 40 5.48 8.15 -1.62
C MET A 40 6.56 8.27 -0.54
N GLN A 41 7.68 8.92 -0.82
CA GLN A 41 8.72 9.16 0.18
C GLN A 41 8.25 10.08 1.32
N GLN A 42 7.25 10.93 1.08
CA GLN A 42 6.63 11.75 2.12
C GLN A 42 5.61 10.97 2.96
N TRP A 43 4.90 10.01 2.35
CA TRP A 43 3.82 9.27 3.01
C TRP A 43 4.28 7.98 3.68
N HIS A 44 5.40 7.40 3.22
CA HIS A 44 5.95 6.15 3.71
C HIS A 44 7.37 6.40 4.20
N ILE A 45 7.53 6.39 5.52
CA ILE A 45 8.75 6.83 6.20
C ILE A 45 9.94 5.95 5.81
N PHE A 46 9.69 4.67 5.53
CA PHE A 46 10.73 3.72 5.16
C PHE A 46 10.97 3.63 3.66
N PHE A 47 10.12 4.26 2.83
CA PHE A 47 10.24 4.20 1.39
C PHE A 47 11.35 5.12 0.87
N SER A 48 12.24 4.56 0.07
CA SER A 48 13.18 5.31 -0.76
C SER A 48 13.49 4.51 -2.04
N PRO A 49 13.98 5.14 -3.12
CA PRO A 49 14.38 4.44 -4.34
C PRO A 49 15.56 3.46 -4.19
N SER A 50 16.06 3.21 -2.98
CA SER A 50 17.04 2.16 -2.73
C SER A 50 16.36 0.78 -2.64
N ILE A 51 17.08 -0.31 -2.95
CA ILE A 51 16.52 -1.68 -2.85
C ILE A 51 15.94 -1.94 -1.45
N GLY A 52 16.69 -1.56 -0.40
CA GLY A 52 16.24 -1.72 0.99
C GLY A 52 15.03 -0.85 1.32
N GLY A 53 15.00 0.39 0.85
CA GLY A 53 13.87 1.30 1.04
C GLY A 53 12.60 0.85 0.32
N ILE A 54 12.72 0.28 -0.89
CA ILE A 54 11.58 -0.27 -1.61
C ILE A 54 10.96 -1.42 -0.81
N VAL A 55 11.78 -2.38 -0.37
CA VAL A 55 11.29 -3.53 0.42
C VAL A 55 10.67 -3.07 1.75
N ALA A 56 11.28 -2.12 2.44
CA ALA A 56 10.74 -1.58 3.69
C ALA A 56 9.42 -0.81 3.45
N GLY A 57 9.35 0.00 2.40
CA GLY A 57 8.13 0.70 1.98
C GLY A 57 7.02 -0.26 1.55
N MET A 58 7.34 -1.38 0.89
CA MET A 58 6.37 -2.44 0.59
C MET A 58 5.74 -3.00 1.87
N ALA A 59 6.55 -3.31 2.88
CA ALA A 59 6.06 -3.84 4.15
C ALA A 59 5.21 -2.80 4.90
N GLU A 60 5.68 -1.56 4.99
CA GLU A 60 4.95 -0.45 5.61
C GLU A 60 3.59 -0.23 4.94
N ALA A 61 3.57 -0.10 3.61
CA ALA A 61 2.36 0.11 2.84
C ALA A 61 1.38 -1.06 2.95
N ALA A 62 1.87 -2.30 2.93
CA ALA A 62 1.05 -3.49 3.09
C ALA A 62 0.35 -3.52 4.45
N ILE A 63 1.07 -3.21 5.54
CA ILE A 63 0.52 -3.19 6.90
C ILE A 63 -0.53 -2.08 7.02
N ILE A 64 -0.20 -0.87 6.59
CA ILE A 64 -1.11 0.29 6.66
C ILE A 64 -2.40 -0.01 5.88
N SER A 65 -2.27 -0.48 4.63
CA SER A 65 -3.42 -0.78 3.76
C SER A 65 -4.25 -1.94 4.27
N PHE A 66 -3.63 -2.95 4.88
CA PHE A 66 -4.35 -4.04 5.53
C PHE A 66 -5.24 -3.50 6.66
N VAL A 67 -4.68 -2.69 7.55
CA VAL A 67 -5.40 -2.14 8.70
C VAL A 67 -6.56 -1.26 8.24
N PHE A 68 -6.32 -0.35 7.29
CA PHE A 68 -7.37 0.50 6.73
C PHE A 68 -8.43 -0.30 5.99
N GLY A 69 -8.03 -1.28 5.18
CA GLY A 69 -8.94 -2.14 4.44
C GLY A 69 -9.82 -2.99 5.36
N TYR A 70 -9.22 -3.61 6.37
CA TYR A 70 -9.94 -4.39 7.37
C TYR A 70 -10.96 -3.52 8.10
N ALA A 71 -10.52 -2.35 8.60
CA ALA A 71 -11.39 -1.42 9.32
C ALA A 71 -12.53 -0.93 8.43
N PHE A 72 -12.25 -0.60 7.18
CA PHE A 72 -13.26 -0.19 6.20
C PHE A 72 -14.30 -1.29 5.98
N ALA A 73 -13.87 -2.53 5.69
CA ALA A 73 -14.78 -3.64 5.45
C ALA A 73 -15.62 -3.97 6.70
N PHE A 74 -15.03 -3.87 7.90
CA PHE A 74 -15.76 -4.03 9.16
C PHE A 74 -16.83 -2.94 9.34
N LEU A 75 -16.48 -1.66 9.12
CA LEU A 75 -17.42 -0.55 9.23
C LEU A 75 -18.52 -0.63 8.16
N TYR A 76 -18.17 -0.99 6.93
CA TYR A 76 -19.10 -1.18 5.83
C TYR A 76 -20.20 -2.19 6.22
N ASN A 77 -19.81 -3.38 6.68
CA ASN A 77 -20.76 -4.41 7.11
C ASN A 77 -21.61 -4.03 8.33
N LYS A 78 -21.14 -3.06 9.14
CA LYS A 78 -21.88 -2.58 10.32
C LYS A 78 -22.92 -1.51 9.94
N LEU A 79 -22.65 -0.73 8.89
CA LEU A 79 -23.47 0.40 8.48
C LEU A 79 -24.47 0.06 7.37
N LEU A 80 -24.18 -0.94 6.53
CA LEU A 80 -24.94 -1.36 5.35
C LEU A 80 -25.18 -2.87 5.38
#